data_AF-A0A2K3PDJ2-F1
#
_entry.id   AF-A0A2K3PDJ2-F1
#
_cell.length_a   1.000
_cell.length_b   1.000
_cell.length_c   1.000
_cell.angle_alpha   90.00
_cell.angle_beta   90.00
_cell.angle_gamma   90.00
#
_symmetry.space_group_name_H-M   'P 1'
#
loop_
_entity.id
_entity.type
_entity.pdbx_description
1 polymer ?
#
loop_
_entity_poly.entity_id
_entity_poly.type
_entity_poly.pdbx_seq_one_letter_code
_entity_poly.pdbx_strand_id
1 'polypeptide(L)'
;MIDMAEVTLIAHLLNQTLSPDATAVRSATDELNRLSLTPHFPFHLLSISTGGENQGQKIAAATFLKNHTRRNVDSSGATPSNVSKEFKDQLMQALLQVEFPILKILVEVFRIVAAADFVRQSLWPELVPNLQSAIQNSHLINGSNSTWNTVNALVVLHALLRPFQYFLNPKVAKEPVPTQLELIAKEILVPLLTVFHQFVGKAVANHDSADIETEKAILTICKCLHFAVKSYMPSTLAPILSSLSRDLLSILSSLSFDCTVAHEDVYLTRWKSGKRSLLIFSSLVTRHRKHSDK
;
A
#
# COMPACT_ATOMS: atom_id res chain seq x y z
N MET A 1 20.08 2.57 19.60
CA MET A 1 21.13 2.11 18.66
C MET A 1 20.88 0.63 18.42
N ILE A 2 20.79 0.18 17.18
CA ILE A 2 20.57 -1.24 16.85
C ILE A 2 21.84 -2.01 17.25
N ASP A 3 21.71 -3.01 18.13
CA ASP A 3 22.82 -3.90 18.47
C ASP A 3 23.08 -4.89 17.32
N MET A 4 24.26 -4.79 16.71
CA MET A 4 24.67 -5.63 15.60
C MET A 4 24.82 -7.10 15.99
N ALA A 5 25.21 -7.39 17.25
CA ALA A 5 25.33 -8.77 17.72
C ALA A 5 23.95 -9.44 17.79
N GLU A 6 22.94 -8.69 18.26
CA GLU A 6 21.56 -9.16 18.33
C GLU A 6 20.95 -9.33 16.92
N VAL A 7 21.23 -8.43 15.98
CA VAL A 7 20.84 -8.58 14.57
C VAL A 7 21.40 -9.88 13.98
N THR A 8 22.70 -10.16 14.17
CA THR A 8 23.34 -11.37 13.66
C THR A 8 22.73 -12.63 14.29
N LEU A 9 22.44 -12.62 15.59
CA LEU A 9 21.76 -13.72 16.27
C LEU A 9 20.36 -13.96 15.70
N ILE A 10 19.54 -12.91 15.59
CA ILE A 10 18.17 -13.01 15.05
C ILE A 10 18.22 -13.50 13.59
N ALA A 11 19.14 -12.99 12.79
CA ALA A 11 19.35 -13.40 11.40
C ALA A 11 19.71 -14.90 11.29
N HIS A 12 20.57 -15.40 12.20
CA HIS A 12 20.91 -16.82 12.28
C HIS A 12 19.70 -17.68 12.65
N LEU A 13 18.95 -17.30 13.69
CA LEU A 13 17.74 -18.00 14.11
C LEU A 13 16.69 -18.04 13.00
N LEU A 14 16.50 -16.94 12.28
CA LEU A 14 15.59 -16.88 11.13
C LEU A 14 15.99 -17.89 10.03
N ASN A 15 17.29 -18.05 9.74
CA ASN A 15 17.75 -19.07 8.80
C ASN A 15 17.44 -20.49 9.30
N GLN A 16 17.59 -20.75 10.60
CA GLN A 16 17.23 -22.05 11.19
C GLN A 16 15.73 -22.35 11.06
N THR A 17 14.85 -21.34 11.07
CA THR A 17 13.40 -21.55 10.82
C THR A 17 13.07 -21.99 9.39
N LEU A 18 14.02 -21.90 8.47
CA LEU A 18 13.89 -22.37 7.09
C LEU A 18 14.53 -23.75 6.87
N SER A 19 15.12 -24.34 7.91
CA SER A 19 15.76 -25.66 7.87
C SER A 19 14.74 -26.79 7.67
N PRO A 20 15.11 -27.90 6.99
CA PRO A 20 14.28 -29.10 6.98
C PRO A 20 14.22 -29.83 8.33
N ASP A 21 15.13 -29.53 9.27
CA ASP A 21 15.13 -30.14 10.61
C ASP A 21 14.07 -29.51 11.53
N ALA A 22 13.03 -30.28 11.85
CA ALA A 22 11.94 -29.88 12.73
C ALA A 22 12.39 -29.51 14.15
N THR A 23 13.51 -30.06 14.63
CA THR A 23 14.06 -29.72 15.95
C THR A 23 14.70 -28.35 15.92
N ALA A 24 15.58 -28.08 14.94
CA ALA A 24 16.16 -26.76 14.72
C ALA A 24 15.09 -25.68 14.52
N VAL A 25 14.06 -25.95 13.72
CA VAL A 25 12.96 -25.00 13.48
C VAL A 25 12.23 -24.65 14.79
N ARG A 26 11.96 -25.64 15.64
CA ARG A 26 11.26 -25.43 16.91
C ARG A 26 12.12 -24.64 17.89
N SER A 27 13.36 -25.05 18.11
CA SER A 27 14.29 -24.36 19.00
C SER A 27 14.51 -22.90 18.58
N ALA A 28 14.69 -22.64 17.28
CA ALA A 28 14.85 -21.29 16.77
C ALA A 28 13.59 -20.44 16.95
N THR A 29 12.41 -21.04 16.75
CA THR A 29 11.13 -20.35 16.94
C THR A 29 10.90 -19.99 18.41
N ASP A 30 11.22 -20.89 19.34
CA ASP A 30 11.07 -20.65 20.78
C ASP A 30 12.01 -19.53 21.24
N GLU A 31 13.25 -19.52 20.75
CA GLU A 31 14.21 -18.47 21.06
C GLU A 31 13.79 -17.11 20.45
N LEU A 32 13.29 -17.09 19.21
CA LEU A 32 12.73 -15.88 18.61
C LEU A 32 11.51 -15.36 19.38
N ASN A 33 10.66 -16.26 19.92
CA ASN A 33 9.55 -15.85 20.77
C ASN A 33 10.04 -15.22 22.08
N ARG A 34 11.13 -15.73 22.67
CA ARG A 34 11.77 -15.15 23.86
C ARG A 34 12.31 -13.75 23.57
N LEU A 35 13.04 -13.60 22.46
CA LEU A 35 13.56 -12.30 21.99
C LEU A 35 12.44 -11.32 21.65
N SER A 36 11.25 -11.80 21.27
CA SER A 36 10.11 -10.94 20.94
C SER A 36 9.60 -10.08 22.10
N LEU A 37 10.03 -10.37 23.33
CA LEU A 37 9.72 -9.56 24.51
C LEU A 37 10.60 -8.31 24.61
N THR A 38 11.68 -8.19 23.82
CA THR A 38 12.55 -7.02 23.85
C THR A 38 11.96 -5.86 23.02
N PRO A 39 12.06 -4.60 23.49
CA PRO A 39 11.50 -3.45 22.78
C PRO A 39 12.11 -3.21 21.38
N HIS A 40 13.35 -3.64 21.17
CA HIS A 40 14.07 -3.43 19.90
C HIS A 40 13.82 -4.54 18.87
N PHE A 41 13.19 -5.66 19.26
CA PHE A 41 12.92 -6.78 18.38
C PHE A 41 12.24 -6.39 17.05
N PRO A 42 11.21 -5.51 17.02
CA PRO A 42 10.60 -5.07 15.76
C PRO A 42 11.58 -4.35 14.83
N PHE A 43 12.51 -3.56 15.40
CA PHE A 43 13.53 -2.83 14.65
C PHE A 43 14.54 -3.80 14.02
N HIS A 44 14.99 -4.81 14.76
CA HIS A 44 15.89 -5.84 14.24
C HIS A 44 15.24 -6.60 13.08
N LEU A 45 13.97 -7.03 13.23
CA LEU A 45 13.25 -7.71 12.15
C LEU A 45 13.06 -6.82 10.92
N LEU A 46 12.76 -5.53 11.11
CA LEU A 46 12.64 -4.59 10.01
C LEU A 46 13.99 -4.45 9.28
N SER A 47 15.08 -4.24 10.02
CA SER A 47 16.43 -4.14 9.46
C SER A 47 16.84 -5.38 8.67
N ILE A 48 16.54 -6.59 9.17
CA ILE A 48 16.84 -7.85 8.46
C ILE A 48 15.92 -8.01 7.24
N SER A 49 14.66 -7.57 7.32
CA SER A 49 13.75 -7.63 6.17
C SER A 49 14.20 -6.76 4.99
N THR A 50 14.92 -5.67 5.26
CA THR A 50 15.44 -4.76 4.23
C THR A 50 16.88 -5.08 3.81
N GLY A 51 17.72 -5.57 4.74
CA GLY A 51 19.17 -5.76 4.54
C GLY A 51 19.67 -7.20 4.73
N GLY A 52 18.79 -8.20 4.85
CA GLY A 52 19.17 -9.60 5.06
C GLY A 52 19.98 -10.20 3.91
N GLU A 53 20.73 -11.26 4.22
CA GLU A 53 21.72 -11.89 3.34
C GLU A 53 21.10 -12.56 2.13
N ASN A 54 19.90 -13.13 2.30
CA ASN A 54 19.20 -13.86 1.25
C ASN A 54 17.69 -13.64 1.32
N GLN A 55 16.99 -13.97 0.23
CA GLN A 55 15.57 -13.71 0.09
C GLN A 55 14.70 -14.47 1.11
N GLY A 56 15.08 -15.71 1.42
CA GLY A 56 14.38 -16.51 2.43
C GLY A 56 14.42 -15.85 3.79
N GLN A 57 15.60 -15.36 4.21
CA GLN A 57 15.81 -14.66 5.47
C GLN A 57 15.01 -13.35 5.55
N LYS A 58 15.04 -12.54 4.49
CA LYS A 58 14.25 -11.29 4.42
C LYS A 58 12.74 -11.56 4.55
N ILE A 59 12.24 -12.58 3.85
CA ILE A 59 10.83 -13.00 3.92
C ILE A 59 10.47 -13.51 5.32
N ALA A 60 11.35 -14.32 5.93
CA ALA A 60 11.15 -14.81 7.29
C ALA A 60 11.07 -13.64 8.28
N ALA A 61 12.02 -12.70 8.22
CA ALA A 61 12.05 -11.51 9.07
C ALA A 61 10.76 -10.68 8.94
N ALA A 62 10.36 -10.34 7.71
CA ALA A 62 9.12 -9.61 7.44
C ALA A 62 7.88 -10.36 7.96
N THR A 63 7.87 -11.68 7.84
CA THR A 63 6.76 -12.53 8.30
C THR A 63 6.67 -12.56 9.82
N PHE A 64 7.80 -12.70 10.50
CA PHE A 64 7.87 -12.58 11.96
C PHE A 64 7.42 -11.19 12.42
N LEU A 65 7.83 -10.12 11.73
CA LEU A 65 7.43 -8.76 12.07
C LEU A 65 5.92 -8.56 11.94
N LYS A 66 5.32 -9.05 10.86
CA LYS A 66 3.86 -9.08 10.67
C LYS A 66 3.16 -9.82 11.81
N ASN A 67 3.65 -10.99 12.18
CA ASN A 67 3.06 -11.80 13.24
C ASN A 67 3.18 -11.12 14.61
N HIS A 68 4.35 -10.57 14.92
CA HIS A 68 4.61 -9.80 16.13
C HIS A 68 3.69 -8.58 16.23
N THR A 69 3.61 -7.78 15.16
CA THR A 69 2.74 -6.59 15.10
C THR A 69 1.28 -6.96 15.32
N ARG A 70 0.80 -8.04 14.69
CA ARG A 70 -0.58 -8.54 14.86
C ARG A 70 -0.90 -8.99 16.28
N ARG A 71 0.08 -9.51 17.04
CA ARG A 71 -0.10 -9.93 18.44
C ARG A 71 -0.10 -8.75 19.41
N ASN A 72 0.69 -7.72 19.12
CA ASN A 72 0.96 -6.63 20.07
C ASN A 72 0.20 -5.33 19.81
N VAL A 73 -0.29 -5.11 18.59
CA VAL A 73 -1.09 -3.93 18.26
C VAL A 73 -2.56 -4.26 18.43
N ASP A 74 -3.20 -3.62 19.43
CA ASP A 74 -4.62 -3.77 19.66
C ASP A 74 -5.44 -3.28 18.46
N SER A 75 -6.13 -4.22 17.83
CA SER A 75 -7.01 -3.94 16.69
C SER A 75 -8.41 -3.49 17.13
N SER A 76 -8.75 -3.58 18.41
CA SER A 76 -10.04 -3.16 18.96
C SER A 76 -10.15 -1.64 19.10
N GLY A 77 -9.01 -0.96 19.29
CA GLY A 77 -8.95 0.49 19.47
C GLY A 77 -9.31 0.94 20.89
N ALA A 78 -9.31 0.02 21.86
CA ALA A 78 -9.59 0.33 23.27
C ALA A 78 -8.43 1.12 23.91
N THR A 79 -7.20 0.87 23.46
CA THR A 79 -6.00 1.58 23.93
C THR A 79 -5.12 2.05 22.76
N PRO A 80 -4.37 3.15 22.93
CA PRO A 80 -3.32 3.54 21.99
C PRO A 80 -2.34 2.41 21.73
N SER A 81 -1.91 2.26 20.47
CA SER A 81 -0.85 1.31 20.18
C SER A 81 0.46 1.79 20.81
N ASN A 82 1.31 0.83 21.20
CA ASN A 82 2.64 1.10 21.72
C ASN A 82 3.69 1.30 20.60
N VAL A 83 3.25 1.50 19.36
CA VAL A 83 4.15 1.65 18.22
C VAL A 83 4.76 3.04 18.21
N SER A 84 6.07 3.12 18.43
CA SER A 84 6.80 4.38 18.49
C SER A 84 6.82 5.10 17.14
N LYS A 85 6.96 6.43 17.19
CA LYS A 85 7.17 7.26 16.00
C LYS A 85 8.39 6.81 15.20
N GLU A 86 9.50 6.52 15.90
CA GLU A 86 10.74 6.03 15.30
C GLU A 86 10.51 4.78 14.44
N PHE A 87 9.75 3.81 14.95
CA PHE A 87 9.43 2.60 14.19
C PHE A 87 8.55 2.90 12.98
N LYS A 88 7.55 3.78 13.13
CA LYS A 88 6.67 4.23 12.03
C LYS A 88 7.47 4.87 10.89
N ASP A 89 8.42 5.73 11.23
CA ASP A 89 9.26 6.41 10.26
C ASP A 89 10.18 5.42 9.52
N GLN A 90 10.81 4.49 10.24
CA GLN A 90 11.63 3.44 9.62
C GLN A 90 10.80 2.48 8.77
N LEU A 91 9.59 2.11 9.21
CA LEU A 91 8.68 1.27 8.43
C LEU A 91 8.27 1.97 7.12
N MET A 92 7.96 3.27 7.17
CA MET A 92 7.65 4.05 5.97
C MET A 92 8.83 4.07 5.00
N GLN A 93 10.05 4.32 5.48
CA GLN A 93 11.25 4.28 4.63
C GLN A 93 11.48 2.91 3.99
N ALA A 94 11.32 1.82 4.76
CA ALA A 94 11.45 0.47 4.26
C ALA A 94 10.43 0.18 3.15
N LEU A 95 9.15 0.52 3.35
CA LEU A 95 8.10 0.29 2.36
C LEU A 95 8.41 0.94 1.00
N LEU A 96 9.03 2.12 1.00
CA LEU A 96 9.32 2.87 -0.23
C LEU A 96 10.49 2.29 -1.04
N GLN A 97 11.30 1.41 -0.45
CA GLN A 97 12.59 0.98 -1.01
C GLN A 97 12.71 -0.54 -1.22
N VAL A 98 11.95 -1.35 -0.47
CA VAL A 98 12.07 -2.82 -0.56
C VAL A 98 11.53 -3.38 -1.89
N GLU A 99 12.05 -4.55 -2.25
CA GLU A 99 11.57 -5.37 -3.34
C GLU A 99 10.14 -5.90 -3.11
N PHE A 100 9.43 -6.17 -4.21
CA PHE A 100 8.00 -6.48 -4.19
C PHE A 100 7.58 -7.67 -3.30
N PRO A 101 8.31 -8.79 -3.21
CA PRO A 101 7.98 -9.88 -2.29
C PRO A 101 7.97 -9.44 -0.82
N ILE A 102 8.92 -8.59 -0.42
CA ILE A 102 9.04 -8.06 0.94
C ILE A 102 7.98 -6.99 1.18
N LEU A 103 7.77 -6.09 0.20
CA LEU A 103 6.72 -5.07 0.25
C LEU A 103 5.36 -5.67 0.59
N LYS A 104 4.98 -6.77 -0.09
CA LYS A 104 3.70 -7.46 0.15
C LYS A 104 3.49 -7.82 1.62
N ILE A 105 4.55 -8.19 2.33
CA ILE A 105 4.48 -8.61 3.73
C ILE A 105 4.52 -7.39 4.65
N LEU A 106 5.42 -6.43 4.40
CA LEU A 106 5.52 -5.21 5.21
C LEU A 106 4.29 -4.31 5.09
N VAL A 107 3.58 -4.33 3.96
CA VAL A 107 2.28 -3.64 3.82
C VAL A 107 1.22 -4.23 4.77
N GLU A 108 1.33 -5.51 5.14
CA GLU A 108 0.46 -6.10 6.17
C GLU A 108 0.76 -5.51 7.55
N VAL A 109 2.05 -5.31 7.89
CA VAL A 109 2.49 -4.61 9.11
C VAL A 109 1.91 -3.20 9.11
N PHE A 110 2.14 -2.45 8.03
CA PHE A 110 1.65 -1.09 7.86
C PHE A 110 0.14 -0.96 8.09
N ARG A 111 -0.66 -1.86 7.51
CA ARG A 111 -2.12 -1.79 7.66
C ARG A 111 -2.58 -2.01 9.10
N ILE A 112 -1.89 -2.86 9.87
CA ILE A 112 -2.23 -3.07 11.28
C ILE A 112 -1.97 -1.77 12.05
N VAL A 113 -0.78 -1.17 11.87
CA VAL A 113 -0.40 0.08 12.55
C VAL A 113 -1.29 1.25 12.09
N ALA A 114 -1.50 1.43 10.79
CA ALA A 114 -2.34 2.50 10.25
C ALA A 114 -3.81 2.36 10.68
N ALA A 115 -4.34 1.14 10.78
CA ALA A 115 -5.70 0.92 11.26
C ALA A 115 -5.85 1.30 12.75
N ALA A 116 -4.86 1.01 13.58
CA ALA A 116 -4.87 1.38 15.00
C ALA A 116 -4.65 2.89 15.18
N ASP A 117 -3.56 3.42 14.64
CA ASP A 117 -3.08 4.75 14.99
C ASP A 117 -3.64 5.85 14.09
N PHE A 118 -3.89 5.58 12.80
CA PHE A 118 -4.39 6.62 11.90
C PHE A 118 -5.92 6.58 11.77
N VAL A 119 -6.48 5.41 11.45
CA VAL A 119 -7.92 5.28 11.14
C VAL A 119 -8.79 5.39 12.38
N ARG A 120 -8.43 4.72 13.48
CA ARG A 120 -9.25 4.69 14.70
C ARG A 120 -8.97 5.83 15.65
N GLN A 121 -7.68 6.17 15.85
CA GLN A 121 -7.28 7.05 16.94
C GLN A 121 -6.70 8.39 16.50
N SER A 122 -6.42 8.58 15.20
CA SER A 122 -5.82 9.83 14.68
C SER A 122 -4.51 10.25 15.37
N LEU A 123 -3.71 9.29 15.83
CA LEU A 123 -2.41 9.42 16.51
C LEU A 123 -1.20 9.32 15.56
N TRP A 124 -1.41 9.44 14.25
CA TRP A 124 -0.32 9.46 13.26
C TRP A 124 -0.52 10.58 12.23
N PRO A 125 -0.44 11.86 12.65
CA PRO A 125 -0.73 13.00 11.79
C PRO A 125 0.26 13.16 10.64
N GLU A 126 1.49 12.68 10.79
CA GLU A 126 2.55 12.78 9.77
C GLU A 126 2.33 11.80 8.59
N LEU A 127 1.44 10.81 8.72
CA LEU A 127 1.29 9.76 7.72
C LEU A 127 0.90 10.31 6.34
N VAL A 128 -0.10 11.19 6.29
CA VAL A 128 -0.60 11.78 5.03
C VAL A 128 0.47 12.67 4.37
N PRO A 129 1.05 13.70 5.05
CA PRO A 129 2.07 14.54 4.43
C PRO A 129 3.33 13.75 4.02
N ASN A 130 3.77 12.77 4.83
CA ASN A 130 4.92 11.95 4.48
C ASN A 130 4.64 11.09 3.23
N LEU A 131 3.45 10.49 3.13
CA LEU A 131 3.08 9.69 1.97
C LEU A 131 2.87 10.56 0.72
N GLN A 132 2.30 11.75 0.87
CA GLN A 132 2.17 12.72 -0.22
C GLN A 132 3.55 13.09 -0.78
N SER A 133 4.48 13.47 0.10
CA SER A 133 5.86 13.76 -0.27
C SER A 133 6.54 12.55 -0.92
N ALA A 134 6.31 11.34 -0.39
CA ALA A 134 6.82 10.09 -0.93
C ALA A 134 6.40 9.85 -2.39
N ILE A 135 5.11 10.07 -2.68
CA ILE A 135 4.57 9.96 -4.03
C ILE A 135 5.19 11.04 -4.91
N GLN A 136 5.13 12.31 -4.51
CA GLN A 136 5.61 13.43 -5.34
C GLN A 136 7.09 13.32 -5.70
N ASN A 137 7.92 12.83 -4.78
CA ASN A 137 9.36 12.70 -4.98
C ASN A 137 9.80 11.34 -5.51
N SER A 138 8.88 10.45 -5.92
CA SER A 138 9.20 9.11 -6.42
C SER A 138 9.70 9.09 -7.88
N HIS A 139 10.40 8.03 -8.27
CA HIS A 139 11.18 8.00 -9.53
C HIS A 139 10.40 8.21 -10.83
N LEU A 140 9.11 7.84 -10.91
CA LEU A 140 8.29 8.08 -12.11
C LEU A 140 7.72 9.50 -12.17
N ILE A 141 7.72 10.22 -11.05
CA ILE A 141 7.10 11.55 -10.91
C ILE A 141 8.16 12.65 -10.89
N ASN A 142 9.22 12.48 -10.09
CA ASN A 142 10.30 13.47 -9.93
C ASN A 142 11.62 13.06 -10.65
N GLY A 143 11.61 11.95 -11.39
CA GLY A 143 12.75 11.49 -12.19
C GLY A 143 13.66 10.48 -11.48
N SER A 144 14.58 9.90 -12.25
CA SER A 144 15.34 8.69 -11.93
C SER A 144 16.33 8.79 -10.76
N ASN A 145 16.62 9.99 -10.25
CA ASN A 145 17.54 10.17 -9.11
C ASN A 145 16.87 9.92 -7.75
N SER A 146 15.57 9.65 -7.75
CA SER A 146 14.84 9.33 -6.52
C SER A 146 15.15 7.92 -6.03
N THR A 147 15.41 7.80 -4.72
CA THR A 147 15.49 6.51 -4.03
C THR A 147 14.11 5.88 -3.77
N TRP A 148 13.01 6.61 -4.03
CA TRP A 148 11.66 6.16 -3.69
C TRP A 148 10.95 5.53 -4.89
N ASN A 149 10.41 4.33 -4.66
CA ASN A 149 9.66 3.61 -5.68
C ASN A 149 8.21 4.10 -5.77
N THR A 150 7.82 4.63 -6.94
CA THR A 150 6.46 5.14 -7.20
C THR A 150 5.39 4.09 -6.97
N VAL A 151 5.58 2.88 -7.51
CA VAL A 151 4.62 1.78 -7.35
C VAL A 151 4.52 1.38 -5.89
N ASN A 152 5.63 1.34 -5.14
CA ASN A 152 5.60 1.07 -3.71
C ASN A 152 4.79 2.13 -2.94
N ALA A 153 5.05 3.42 -3.19
CA ALA A 153 4.30 4.52 -2.57
C ALA A 153 2.79 4.41 -2.85
N LEU A 154 2.42 4.08 -4.09
CA LEU A 154 1.02 3.85 -4.48
C LEU A 154 0.42 2.60 -3.83
N VAL A 155 1.20 1.53 -3.62
CA VAL A 155 0.77 0.34 -2.88
C VAL A 155 0.51 0.67 -1.42
N VAL A 156 1.34 1.51 -0.79
CA VAL A 156 1.12 2.00 0.58
C VAL A 156 -0.16 2.84 0.65
N LEU A 157 -0.39 3.74 -0.31
CA LEU A 157 -1.65 4.50 -0.42
C LEU A 157 -2.87 3.59 -0.58
N HIS A 158 -2.79 2.59 -1.47
CA HIS A 158 -3.86 1.62 -1.65
C HIS A 158 -4.15 0.82 -0.37
N ALA A 159 -3.11 0.47 0.38
CA ALA A 159 -3.24 -0.20 1.67
C ALA A 159 -3.90 0.70 2.73
N LEU A 160 -3.56 1.99 2.75
CA LEU A 160 -4.17 3.00 3.62
C LEU A 160 -5.65 3.23 3.32
N LEU A 161 -6.04 3.14 2.05
CA LEU A 161 -7.43 3.30 1.60
C LEU A 161 -8.31 2.06 1.85
N ARG A 162 -7.69 0.89 2.09
CA ARG A 162 -8.40 -0.39 2.23
C ARG A 162 -9.52 -0.39 3.29
N PRO A 163 -9.37 0.22 4.48
CA PRO A 163 -10.43 0.27 5.48
C PRO A 163 -11.68 1.01 5.00
N PHE A 164 -11.55 2.02 4.15
CA PHE A 164 -12.65 2.87 3.68
C PHE A 164 -13.41 2.32 2.48
N GLN A 165 -12.97 1.17 1.94
CA GLN A 165 -13.68 0.52 0.83
C GLN A 165 -15.09 0.05 1.24
N TYR A 166 -15.31 -0.13 2.53
CA TYR A 166 -16.58 -0.46 3.17
C TYR A 166 -16.88 0.58 4.25
N PHE A 167 -18.14 0.64 4.65
CA PHE A 167 -18.52 1.26 5.91
C PHE A 167 -17.73 0.58 7.05
N LEU A 168 -16.98 1.37 7.83
CA LEU A 168 -16.22 0.94 9.01
C LEU A 168 -17.14 0.27 10.04
N ASN A 169 -18.43 0.67 10.11
CA ASN A 169 -19.42 0.02 10.95
C ASN A 169 -20.73 -0.26 10.18
N PRO A 170 -20.96 -1.50 9.71
CA PRO A 170 -22.15 -1.87 8.95
C PRO A 170 -23.43 -1.87 9.79
N LYS A 171 -23.34 -1.71 11.12
CA LYS A 171 -24.50 -1.70 12.04
C LYS A 171 -25.12 -0.32 12.19
N VAL A 172 -24.49 0.74 11.68
CA VAL A 172 -24.98 2.11 11.81
C VAL A 172 -25.81 2.46 10.57
N ALA A 173 -27.01 3.01 10.78
CA ALA A 173 -27.91 3.40 9.70
C ALA A 173 -27.32 4.48 8.75
N LYS A 174 -26.44 5.34 9.29
CA LYS A 174 -25.64 6.31 8.54
C LYS A 174 -24.26 6.42 9.21
N GLU A 175 -23.22 5.95 8.54
CA GLU A 175 -21.86 6.14 9.06
C GLU A 175 -21.47 7.62 9.01
N PRO A 176 -20.77 8.15 10.04
CA PRO A 176 -20.22 9.49 9.99
C PRO A 176 -19.28 9.65 8.79
N VAL A 177 -19.10 10.91 8.36
CA VAL A 177 -18.15 11.25 7.30
C VAL A 177 -16.76 10.73 7.69
N PRO A 178 -16.10 9.92 6.84
CA PRO A 178 -14.78 9.39 7.14
C PRO A 178 -13.73 10.51 6.98
N THR A 179 -13.47 11.26 8.06
CA THR A 179 -12.58 12.43 8.06
C THR A 179 -11.18 12.13 7.52
N GLN A 180 -10.65 10.94 7.82
CA GLN A 180 -9.36 10.48 7.33
C GLN A 180 -9.37 10.25 5.81
N LEU A 181 -10.48 9.74 5.26
CA LEU A 181 -10.62 9.58 3.82
C LEU A 181 -10.76 10.95 3.12
N GLU A 182 -11.49 11.91 3.71
CA GLU A 182 -11.54 13.29 3.20
C GLU A 182 -10.16 13.94 3.17
N LEU A 183 -9.37 13.75 4.24
CA LEU A 183 -7.98 14.23 4.31
C LEU A 183 -7.10 13.58 3.23
N ILE A 184 -7.14 12.25 3.09
CA ILE A 184 -6.39 11.54 2.03
C ILE A 184 -6.83 12.01 0.65
N ALA A 185 -8.14 12.19 0.44
CA ALA A 185 -8.67 12.63 -0.84
C ALA A 185 -8.13 14.02 -1.21
N LYS A 186 -8.24 14.98 -0.28
CA LYS A 186 -7.79 16.36 -0.47
C LYS A 186 -6.28 16.45 -0.71
N GLU A 187 -5.48 15.83 0.16
CA GLU A 187 -4.03 16.04 0.17
C GLU A 187 -3.30 15.11 -0.80
N ILE A 188 -3.85 13.93 -1.11
CA ILE A 188 -3.17 12.94 -1.96
C ILE A 188 -3.94 12.66 -3.25
N LEU A 189 -5.20 12.23 -3.18
CA LEU A 189 -5.89 11.74 -4.38
C LEU A 189 -6.12 12.83 -5.42
N VAL A 190 -6.52 14.04 -5.00
CA VAL A 190 -6.75 15.17 -5.91
C VAL A 190 -5.46 15.55 -6.66
N PRO A 191 -4.32 15.83 -5.99
CA PRO A 191 -3.05 16.08 -6.70
C PRO A 191 -2.59 14.90 -7.57
N LEU A 192 -2.85 13.67 -7.14
CA LEU A 192 -2.46 12.46 -7.88
C LEU A 192 -3.21 12.32 -9.21
N LEU A 193 -4.40 12.91 -9.37
CA LEU A 193 -5.12 12.85 -10.64
C LEU A 193 -4.42 13.59 -11.78
N THR A 194 -3.65 14.64 -11.49
CA THR A 194 -2.84 15.30 -12.53
C THR A 194 -1.76 14.36 -13.06
N VAL A 195 -1.10 13.61 -12.17
CA VAL A 195 -0.12 12.60 -12.55
C VAL A 195 -0.80 11.43 -13.27
N PHE A 196 -1.98 11.01 -12.80
CA PHE A 196 -2.76 9.96 -13.44
C PHE A 196 -3.09 10.30 -14.90
N HIS A 197 -3.58 11.52 -15.15
CA HIS A 197 -3.86 12.01 -16.49
C HIS A 197 -2.62 11.93 -17.40
N GLN A 198 -1.45 12.35 -16.90
CA GLN A 198 -0.19 12.25 -17.64
C GLN A 198 0.22 10.80 -17.95
N PHE A 199 0.08 9.90 -16.97
CA PHE A 199 0.37 8.48 -17.18
C PHE A 199 -0.57 7.85 -18.19
N VAL A 200 -1.87 8.11 -18.10
CA VAL A 200 -2.86 7.61 -19.07
C VAL A 200 -2.57 8.14 -20.46
N GLY A 201 -2.30 9.44 -20.61
CA GLY A 201 -1.95 10.03 -21.90
C GLY A 201 -0.71 9.38 -22.54
N LYS A 202 0.35 9.17 -21.76
CA LYS A 202 1.56 8.46 -22.22
C LYS A 202 1.27 7.00 -22.62
N ALA A 203 0.50 6.28 -21.81
CA ALA A 203 0.21 4.88 -22.02
C ALA A 203 -0.69 4.64 -23.25
N VAL A 204 -1.63 5.54 -23.51
CA VAL A 204 -2.51 5.50 -24.69
C VAL A 204 -1.74 5.90 -25.96
N ALA A 205 -0.86 6.90 -25.90
CA ALA A 205 -0.06 7.31 -27.06
C ALA A 205 0.92 6.22 -27.52
N ASN A 206 1.48 5.45 -26.58
CA ASN A 206 2.53 4.46 -26.83
C ASN A 206 1.99 3.02 -26.73
N HIS A 207 0.98 2.69 -27.54
CA HIS A 207 0.20 1.45 -27.41
C HIS A 207 1.05 0.17 -27.32
N ASP A 208 2.13 0.06 -28.10
CA ASP A 208 2.98 -1.14 -28.22
C ASP A 208 4.30 -1.05 -27.44
N SER A 209 4.66 0.14 -26.92
CA SER A 209 5.90 0.40 -26.18
C SER A 209 5.65 0.93 -24.77
N ALA A 210 4.44 0.75 -24.26
CA ALA A 210 4.05 1.24 -22.95
C ALA A 210 4.92 0.63 -21.84
N ASP A 211 5.52 1.51 -21.04
CA ASP A 211 6.33 1.13 -19.91
C ASP A 211 5.49 0.38 -18.86
N ILE A 212 5.94 -0.82 -18.49
CA ILE A 212 5.26 -1.69 -17.53
C ILE A 212 5.16 -1.04 -16.14
N GLU A 213 6.11 -0.19 -15.76
CA GLU A 213 6.06 0.51 -14.48
C GLU A 213 4.95 1.57 -14.46
N THR A 214 4.83 2.33 -15.56
CA THR A 214 3.72 3.26 -15.79
C THR A 214 2.37 2.55 -15.76
N GLU A 215 2.23 1.39 -16.42
CA GLU A 215 1.00 0.58 -16.36
C GLU A 215 0.69 0.09 -14.95
N LYS A 216 1.70 -0.36 -14.19
CA LYS A 216 1.54 -0.73 -12.78
C LYS A 216 1.11 0.46 -11.92
N ALA A 217 1.63 1.65 -12.19
CA ALA A 217 1.23 2.88 -11.51
C ALA A 217 -0.24 3.23 -11.82
N ILE A 218 -0.65 3.25 -13.10
CA ILE A 218 -2.05 3.45 -13.54
C ILE A 218 -2.98 2.47 -12.84
N LEU A 219 -2.67 1.17 -12.90
CA LEU A 219 -3.46 0.13 -12.25
C LEU A 219 -3.60 0.39 -10.75
N THR A 220 -2.53 0.79 -10.09
CA THR A 220 -2.52 1.00 -8.64
C THR A 220 -3.31 2.25 -8.27
N ILE A 221 -3.20 3.34 -9.04
CA ILE A 221 -4.05 4.54 -8.88
C ILE A 221 -5.53 4.18 -9.07
N CYS A 222 -5.89 3.39 -10.10
CA CYS A 222 -7.27 2.93 -10.29
C CYS A 222 -7.77 2.10 -9.10
N LYS A 223 -6.91 1.29 -8.46
CA LYS A 223 -7.28 0.56 -7.23
C LYS A 223 -7.50 1.52 -6.06
N CYS A 224 -6.64 2.52 -5.87
CA CYS A 224 -6.81 3.56 -4.86
C CYS A 224 -8.15 4.28 -5.03
N LEU A 225 -8.43 4.77 -6.24
CA LEU A 225 -9.67 5.47 -6.56
C LEU A 225 -10.89 4.57 -6.34
N HIS A 226 -10.84 3.31 -6.78
CA HIS A 226 -11.91 2.36 -6.52
C HIS A 226 -12.20 2.22 -5.02
N PHE A 227 -11.18 2.06 -4.17
CA PHE A 227 -11.40 1.96 -2.73
C PHE A 227 -11.92 3.27 -2.12
N ALA A 228 -11.41 4.42 -2.58
CA ALA A 228 -11.84 5.72 -2.10
C ALA A 228 -13.32 6.00 -2.39
N VAL A 229 -13.84 5.56 -3.54
CA VAL A 229 -15.23 5.85 -3.97
C VAL A 229 -16.21 4.69 -3.77
N LYS A 230 -15.79 3.54 -3.23
CA LYS A 230 -16.64 2.34 -3.18
C LYS A 230 -17.85 2.47 -2.26
N SER A 231 -17.67 3.09 -1.10
CA SER A 231 -18.73 3.21 -0.08
C SER A 231 -19.12 4.64 0.24
N TYR A 232 -18.20 5.59 0.07
CA TYR A 232 -18.41 7.00 0.30
C TYR A 232 -17.84 7.80 -0.88
N MET A 233 -18.35 9.01 -1.14
CA MET A 233 -17.81 9.90 -2.18
C MET A 233 -17.13 11.09 -1.51
N PRO A 234 -15.78 11.17 -1.52
CA PRO A 234 -15.08 12.32 -0.98
C PRO A 234 -15.51 13.63 -1.64
N SER A 235 -15.78 14.63 -0.81
CA SER A 235 -16.30 15.93 -1.24
C SER A 235 -15.37 16.63 -2.25
N THR A 236 -14.06 16.48 -2.07
CA THR A 236 -13.01 17.05 -2.92
C THR A 236 -12.82 16.34 -4.26
N LEU A 237 -13.25 15.08 -4.36
CA LEU A 237 -13.21 14.33 -5.63
C LEU A 237 -14.42 14.63 -6.52
N ALA A 238 -15.54 15.07 -5.95
CA ALA A 238 -16.77 15.28 -6.72
C ALA A 238 -16.63 16.31 -7.86
N PRO A 239 -15.98 17.47 -7.66
CA PRO A 239 -15.82 18.48 -8.72
C PRO A 239 -14.94 18.02 -9.90
N ILE A 240 -14.07 17.02 -9.69
CA ILE A 240 -13.09 16.56 -10.69
C ILE A 240 -13.49 15.23 -11.35
N LEU A 241 -14.69 14.72 -11.06
CA LEU A 241 -15.22 13.48 -11.62
C LEU A 241 -15.24 13.47 -13.15
N SER A 242 -15.58 14.59 -13.80
CA SER A 242 -15.62 14.66 -15.26
C SER A 242 -14.25 14.44 -15.87
N SER A 243 -13.19 15.02 -15.28
CA SER A 243 -11.83 14.79 -15.76
C SER A 243 -11.40 13.35 -15.54
N LEU A 244 -11.63 12.83 -14.33
CA LEU A 244 -11.34 11.43 -14.00
C LEU A 244 -12.06 10.46 -14.96
N SER A 245 -13.33 10.71 -15.26
CA SER A 245 -14.12 9.85 -16.13
C SER A 245 -13.55 9.80 -17.55
N ARG A 246 -13.04 10.92 -18.07
CA ARG A 246 -12.35 10.95 -19.37
C ARG A 246 -11.12 10.05 -19.37
N ASP A 247 -10.27 10.15 -18.34
CA ASP A 247 -9.08 9.30 -18.24
C ASP A 247 -9.44 7.81 -18.13
N LEU A 248 -10.47 7.48 -17.34
CA LEU A 248 -10.98 6.12 -17.21
C LEU A 248 -11.57 5.58 -18.51
N LEU A 249 -12.28 6.42 -19.28
CA LEU A 249 -12.79 6.08 -20.61
C LEU A 249 -11.65 5.88 -21.60
N SER A 250 -10.60 6.72 -21.58
CA SER A 250 -9.41 6.55 -22.41
C SER A 250 -8.74 5.20 -22.16
N ILE A 251 -8.62 4.76 -20.91
CA ILE A 251 -8.13 3.42 -20.58
C ILE A 251 -9.02 2.35 -21.23
N LEU A 252 -10.35 2.46 -21.11
CA LEU A 252 -11.28 1.50 -21.70
C LEU A 252 -11.22 1.45 -23.22
N SER A 253 -11.07 2.61 -23.87
CA SER A 253 -10.92 2.72 -25.32
C SER A 253 -9.58 2.17 -25.83
N SER A 254 -8.57 2.07 -24.96
CA SER A 254 -7.25 1.49 -25.30
C SER A 254 -7.14 -0.03 -25.11
N LEU A 255 -8.23 -0.71 -24.75
CA LEU A 255 -8.22 -2.17 -24.59
C LEU A 255 -8.24 -2.84 -25.97
N SER A 256 -7.22 -3.65 -26.27
CA SER A 256 -7.26 -4.62 -27.37
C SER A 256 -7.66 -6.00 -26.83
N PHE A 257 -8.49 -6.71 -27.58
CA PHE A 257 -8.93 -8.08 -27.31
C PHE A 257 -8.33 -9.10 -28.30
N ASP A 258 -7.37 -8.68 -29.12
CA ASP A 258 -6.75 -9.54 -30.11
C ASP A 258 -5.79 -10.55 -29.44
N CYS A 259 -6.00 -11.85 -29.72
CA CYS A 259 -5.32 -12.95 -29.05
C CYS A 259 -3.84 -13.16 -29.43
N THR A 260 -3.25 -12.30 -30.27
CA THR A 260 -1.94 -12.54 -30.90
C THR A 260 -0.76 -11.80 -30.27
N VAL A 261 -0.96 -11.03 -29.18
CA VAL A 261 0.08 -10.15 -28.67
C VAL A 261 0.91 -10.78 -27.55
N ALA A 262 2.20 -11.00 -27.82
CA ALA A 262 3.18 -11.65 -26.97
C ALA A 262 3.67 -10.84 -25.74
N HIS A 263 3.02 -9.70 -25.41
CA HIS A 263 3.38 -8.86 -24.26
C HIS A 263 2.40 -9.06 -23.09
N GLU A 264 2.28 -10.31 -22.62
CA GLU A 264 1.27 -10.72 -21.64
C GLU A 264 1.22 -9.80 -20.40
N ASP A 265 2.35 -9.36 -19.87
CA ASP A 265 2.39 -8.57 -18.63
C ASP A 265 1.83 -7.14 -18.77
N VAL A 266 2.10 -6.44 -19.87
CA VAL A 266 1.63 -5.05 -20.09
C VAL A 266 0.14 -5.06 -20.40
N TYR A 267 -0.30 -5.88 -21.37
CA TYR A 267 -1.71 -5.96 -21.75
C TYR A 267 -2.58 -6.49 -20.60
N LEU A 268 -2.12 -7.50 -19.87
CA LEU A 268 -2.84 -7.99 -18.69
C LEU A 268 -2.95 -6.90 -17.61
N THR A 269 -1.92 -6.07 -17.45
CA THR A 269 -1.97 -4.94 -16.51
C THR A 269 -2.98 -3.89 -16.96
N ARG A 270 -3.01 -3.56 -18.26
CA ARG A 270 -3.99 -2.63 -18.84
C ARG A 270 -5.42 -3.15 -18.75
N TRP A 271 -5.66 -4.45 -18.99
CA TRP A 271 -6.96 -5.08 -18.78
C TRP A 271 -7.39 -5.02 -17.31
N LYS A 272 -6.46 -5.23 -16.36
CA LYS A 272 -6.75 -5.04 -14.93
C LYS A 272 -7.13 -3.59 -14.64
N SER A 273 -6.51 -2.61 -15.30
CA SER A 273 -6.86 -1.18 -15.19
C SER A 273 -8.26 -0.92 -15.74
N GLY A 274 -8.58 -1.42 -16.93
CA GLY A 274 -9.92 -1.32 -17.52
C GLY A 274 -11.01 -1.95 -16.64
N LYS A 275 -10.76 -3.15 -16.09
CA LYS A 275 -11.65 -3.78 -15.10
C LYS A 275 -11.90 -2.87 -13.89
N ARG A 276 -10.87 -2.16 -13.40
CA ARG A 276 -11.02 -1.22 -12.28
C ARG A 276 -11.80 0.02 -12.68
N SER A 277 -11.61 0.56 -13.89
CA SER A 277 -12.42 1.64 -14.44
C SER A 277 -13.92 1.29 -14.43
N LEU A 278 -14.28 0.09 -14.89
CA LEU A 278 -15.67 -0.38 -14.86
C LEU A 278 -16.24 -0.48 -13.44
N LEU A 279 -15.45 -0.95 -12.48
CA LEU A 279 -15.87 -1.02 -11.07
C LEU A 279 -16.04 0.37 -10.44
N ILE A 280 -15.23 1.34 -10.84
CA ILE A 280 -15.41 2.74 -10.45
C ILE A 280 -16.73 3.27 -11.01
N PHE A 281 -16.98 3.14 -12.31
CA PHE A 281 -18.24 3.56 -12.93
C PHE A 281 -19.47 2.88 -12.30
N SER A 282 -19.38 1.58 -12.01
CA SER A 282 -20.43 0.87 -11.28
C SER A 282 -20.73 1.50 -9.92
N SER A 283 -19.70 1.89 -9.15
CA SER A 283 -19.87 2.56 -7.87
C SER A 283 -20.50 3.94 -8.03
N LEU A 284 -20.07 4.71 -9.04
CA LEU A 284 -20.61 6.03 -9.35
C LEU A 284 -22.12 5.97 -9.66
N VAL A 285 -22.52 5.07 -10.56
CA VAL A 285 -23.93 4.96 -11.00
C VAL A 285 -24.83 4.35 -9.92
N THR A 286 -24.34 3.36 -9.17
CA THR A 286 -25.19 2.64 -8.19
C THR A 286 -25.29 3.33 -6.83
N ARG A 287 -24.27 4.08 -6.40
CA ARG A 287 -24.18 4.66 -5.05
C ARG A 287 -24.06 6.17 -5.03
N HIS A 288 -23.45 6.76 -6.06
CA HIS A 288 -23.11 8.19 -6.08
C HIS A 288 -23.82 8.94 -7.20
N ARG A 289 -24.98 8.46 -7.64
CA ARG A 289 -25.77 8.99 -8.75
C ARG A 289 -25.98 10.51 -8.68
N LYS A 290 -26.23 11.04 -7.47
CA LYS A 290 -26.37 12.48 -7.19
C LYS A 290 -25.17 13.35 -7.62
N HIS A 291 -23.98 12.73 -7.75
CA HIS A 291 -22.74 13.37 -8.15
C HIS A 291 -22.37 13.06 -9.61
N SER A 292 -22.78 11.90 -10.14
CA SER A 292 -22.42 11.46 -11.49
C SER A 292 -23.41 11.84 -12.59
N ASP A 293 -24.66 12.14 -12.25
CA ASP A 293 -25.70 12.54 -13.22
C ASP A 293 -25.60 14.03 -13.62
N LYS A 294 -24.61 14.76 -13.08
CA LYS A 294 -24.32 16.16 -13.40
C LYS A 294 -23.22 16.24 -14.46
#